data_AF-A0A8J7VRD5-F1
#
_entry.id   AF-A0A8J7VRD5-F1
#
_cell.length_a   1.000
_cell.length_b   1.000
_cell.length_c   1.000
_cell.angle_alpha   90.00
_cell.angle_beta   90.00
_cell.angle_gamma   90.00
#
_symmetry.space_group_name_H-M   'P 1'
#
loop_
_entity.id
_entity.type
_entity.pdbx_description
1 polymer ?
#
loop_
_entity_poly.entity_id
_entity_poly.type
_entity_poly.pdbx_seq_one_letter_code
_entity_poly.pdbx_strand_id
1 'polypeptide(L)'
;MTLRALLPYLLTLLCAAVLFGSGYHLADSLNDSSARADAAEGQVAELEVALANAEATERVVTKYVDRVVEVQGQTHTVIKEIPVYVTREADARCVVPRGFVWLHDAAAGLSALPESAGDADAPAEGVGLSRVAEVVGGNYGTCRETAEQLRGLQEWVRSQQ
;
A
#
# COMPACT_ATOMS: atom_id res chain seq x y z
N MET A 1 4.71 -81.06 -30.84
CA MET A 1 5.11 -79.90 -31.67
C MET A 1 6.57 -79.60 -31.43
N THR A 2 7.39 -79.51 -32.47
CA THR A 2 8.84 -79.33 -32.32
C THR A 2 9.19 -77.89 -31.97
N LEU A 3 10.19 -77.69 -31.11
CA LEU A 3 10.68 -76.39 -30.64
C LEU A 3 10.96 -75.39 -31.80
N ARG A 4 11.34 -75.90 -32.97
CA ARG A 4 11.54 -75.14 -34.22
C ARG A 4 10.28 -74.45 -34.76
N ALA A 5 9.09 -75.01 -34.55
CA ALA A 5 7.83 -74.44 -35.04
C ALA A 5 7.34 -73.26 -34.18
N LEU A 6 7.80 -73.15 -32.92
CA LEU A 6 7.42 -72.08 -31.98
C LEU A 6 8.37 -70.88 -32.01
N LEU A 7 9.62 -71.08 -32.44
CA LEU A 7 10.65 -70.04 -32.53
C LEU A 7 10.23 -68.76 -33.29
N PRO A 8 9.59 -68.80 -34.47
CA PRO A 8 9.19 -67.58 -35.17
C PRO A 8 8.10 -66.80 -34.43
N TYR A 9 7.16 -67.48 -33.76
CA TYR A 9 6.12 -66.83 -32.94
C TYR A 9 6.70 -66.17 -31.69
N LEU A 10 7.75 -66.76 -31.12
CA LEU A 10 8.46 -66.21 -29.96
C LEU A 10 9.26 -64.95 -30.36
N LEU A 11 9.88 -64.96 -31.55
CA LEU A 11 10.56 -63.80 -32.14
C LEU A 11 9.60 -62.66 -32.46
N THR A 12 8.41 -62.94 -33.02
CA THR A 12 7.42 -61.89 -33.31
C THR A 12 6.86 -61.26 -32.04
N LEU A 13 6.58 -62.06 -31.00
CA LEU A 13 6.17 -61.55 -29.70
C LEU A 13 7.25 -60.67 -29.06
N LEU A 14 8.52 -61.06 -29.16
CA LEU A 14 9.63 -60.29 -28.64
C LEU A 14 9.78 -58.94 -29.38
N CYS A 15 9.68 -58.95 -30.71
CA CYS A 15 9.66 -57.71 -31.51
C CYS A 15 8.47 -56.81 -31.14
N ALA A 16 7.27 -57.37 -30.96
CA ALA A 16 6.09 -56.60 -30.55
C ALA A 16 6.27 -55.98 -29.16
N ALA A 17 6.85 -56.72 -28.21
CA ALA A 17 7.14 -56.22 -26.87
C ALA A 17 8.15 -55.07 -26.88
N VAL A 18 9.22 -55.17 -27.69
CA VAL A 18 10.21 -54.10 -27.86
C VAL A 18 9.59 -52.86 -28.50
N LEU A 19 8.80 -53.03 -29.56
CA LEU A 19 8.09 -51.91 -30.19
C LEU A 19 7.13 -51.22 -29.22
N PHE A 20 6.35 -51.99 -28.46
CA PHE A 20 5.44 -51.45 -27.46
C PHE A 20 6.17 -50.70 -26.35
N GLY A 21 7.23 -51.28 -25.79
CA GLY A 21 8.04 -50.63 -24.75
C GLY A 21 8.71 -49.35 -25.24
N SER A 22 9.28 -49.36 -26.45
CA SER A 22 9.89 -48.17 -27.05
C SER A 22 8.87 -47.06 -27.34
N GLY A 23 7.68 -47.43 -27.82
CA GLY A 23 6.58 -46.50 -28.03
C GLY A 23 6.06 -45.89 -26.73
N TYR A 24 5.96 -46.71 -25.67
CA TYR A 24 5.58 -46.23 -24.34
C TYR A 24 6.60 -45.24 -23.77
N HIS A 25 7.89 -45.56 -23.81
CA HIS A 25 8.95 -44.65 -23.35
C HIS A 25 9.00 -43.34 -24.14
N LEU A 26 8.81 -43.40 -25.46
CA LEU A 26 8.75 -42.18 -26.28
C LEU A 26 7.52 -41.34 -25.91
N ALA A 27 6.34 -41.95 -25.79
CA ALA A 27 5.12 -41.26 -25.41
C ALA A 27 5.24 -40.61 -24.01
N ASP A 28 5.81 -41.33 -23.05
CA ASP A 28 6.08 -40.83 -21.70
C ASP A 28 7.04 -39.64 -21.72
N SER A 29 8.15 -39.74 -22.46
CA SER A 29 9.12 -38.65 -22.60
C SER A 29 8.54 -37.39 -23.27
N LEU A 30 7.66 -37.57 -24.27
CA LEU A 30 6.96 -36.48 -24.93
C LEU A 30 5.95 -35.82 -23.98
N ASN A 31 5.21 -36.63 -23.22
CA ASN A 31 4.27 -36.14 -22.22
C ASN A 31 4.99 -35.35 -21.11
N ASP A 32 6.11 -35.85 -20.59
CA ASP A 32 6.95 -35.14 -19.65
C ASP A 32 7.48 -33.82 -20.21
N SER A 33 7.92 -33.81 -21.47
CA SER A 33 8.39 -32.59 -22.12
C SER A 33 7.28 -31.55 -22.31
N SER A 34 6.08 -31.99 -22.68
CA SER A 34 4.89 -31.14 -22.80
C SER A 34 4.50 -30.58 -21.43
N ALA A 35 4.44 -31.42 -20.40
CA ALA A 35 4.10 -30.99 -19.04
C ALA A 35 5.09 -29.95 -18.50
N ARG A 36 6.39 -30.08 -18.82
CA ARG A 36 7.41 -29.07 -18.47
C ARG A 36 7.24 -27.78 -19.26
N ALA A 37 6.87 -27.86 -20.55
CA ALA A 37 6.60 -26.68 -21.36
C ALA A 37 5.37 -25.93 -20.83
N ASP A 38 4.26 -26.63 -20.58
CA ASP A 38 3.04 -26.04 -20.01
C ASP A 38 3.31 -25.42 -18.63
N ALA A 39 4.11 -26.08 -17.79
CA ALA A 39 4.52 -25.55 -16.49
C ALA A 39 5.40 -24.30 -16.62
N ALA A 40 6.31 -24.26 -17.60
CA ALA A 40 7.16 -23.11 -17.86
C ALA A 40 6.34 -21.92 -18.40
N GLU A 41 5.39 -22.17 -19.30
CA GLU A 41 4.46 -21.14 -19.79
C GLU A 41 3.60 -20.57 -18.65
N GLY A 42 3.09 -21.45 -17.77
CA GLY A 42 2.38 -21.04 -16.56
C GLY A 42 3.23 -20.16 -15.63
N GLN A 43 4.50 -20.52 -15.41
CA GLN A 43 5.43 -19.72 -14.60
C GLN A 43 5.73 -18.36 -15.23
N VAL A 44 5.90 -18.29 -16.55
CA VAL A 44 6.13 -17.02 -17.25
C VAL A 44 4.90 -16.12 -17.10
N ALA A 45 3.70 -16.64 -17.31
CA ALA A 45 2.47 -15.87 -17.14
C ALA A 45 2.29 -15.34 -15.71
N GLU A 46 2.61 -16.16 -14.69
CA GLU A 46 2.59 -15.73 -13.29
C GLU A 46 3.62 -14.63 -13.00
N LEU A 47 4.84 -14.78 -13.52
CA LEU A 47 5.91 -13.78 -13.35
C LEU A 47 5.58 -12.46 -14.08
N GLU A 48 4.97 -12.51 -15.25
CA GLU A 48 4.51 -11.32 -15.97
C GLU A 48 3.47 -10.53 -15.18
N VAL A 49 2.49 -11.22 -14.60
CA VAL A 49 1.49 -10.60 -13.71
C VAL A 49 2.15 -10.03 -12.45
N ALA A 50 3.06 -10.79 -11.83
CA ALA A 50 3.79 -10.33 -10.65
C ALA A 50 4.63 -9.08 -10.94
N LEU A 51 5.30 -9.04 -12.10
CA LEU A 51 6.09 -7.89 -12.54
C LEU A 51 5.20 -6.67 -12.77
N ALA A 52 4.08 -6.84 -13.49
CA ALA A 52 3.13 -5.75 -13.73
C ALA A 52 2.58 -5.17 -12.42
N ASN A 53 2.28 -6.03 -11.44
CA ASN A 53 1.83 -5.62 -10.11
C ASN A 53 2.93 -4.89 -9.32
N ALA A 54 4.18 -5.35 -9.42
CA ALA A 54 5.33 -4.71 -8.79
C ALA A 54 5.57 -3.29 -9.36
N GLU A 55 5.57 -3.15 -10.68
CA GLU A 55 5.73 -1.85 -11.36
C GLU A 55 4.56 -0.90 -11.03
N ALA A 56 3.33 -1.41 -10.99
CA ALA A 56 2.17 -0.64 -10.57
C ALA A 56 2.31 -0.14 -9.12
N THR A 57 2.76 -1.02 -8.23
CA THR A 57 3.00 -0.69 -6.82
C THR A 57 4.08 0.38 -6.69
N GLU A 58 5.24 0.22 -7.32
CA GLU A 58 6.34 1.18 -7.29
C GLU A 58 5.88 2.57 -7.77
N ARG A 59 5.16 2.62 -8.88
CA ARG A 59 4.64 3.88 -9.45
C ARG A 59 3.70 4.59 -8.48
N VAL A 60 2.75 3.87 -7.90
CA VAL A 60 1.77 4.46 -6.96
C VAL A 60 2.46 4.92 -5.68
N VAL A 61 3.38 4.11 -5.15
CA VAL A 61 4.14 4.44 -3.93
C VAL A 61 4.95 5.71 -4.13
N THR A 62 5.72 5.78 -5.22
CA THR A 62 6.52 6.97 -5.55
C THR A 62 5.64 8.21 -5.61
N LYS A 63 4.53 8.13 -6.35
CA LYS A 63 3.62 9.26 -6.56
C LYS A 63 2.99 9.77 -5.27
N TYR A 64 2.45 8.89 -4.41
CA TYR A 64 1.78 9.36 -3.20
C TYR A 64 2.79 9.88 -2.16
N VAL A 65 3.99 9.29 -2.08
CA VAL A 65 5.04 9.77 -1.18
C VAL A 65 5.48 11.17 -1.58
N ASP A 66 5.72 11.42 -2.87
CA ASP A 66 6.07 12.76 -3.37
C ASP A 66 4.99 13.80 -3.02
N ARG A 67 3.71 13.45 -3.16
CA ARG A 67 2.57 14.31 -2.79
C ARG A 67 2.54 14.61 -1.30
N VAL A 68 2.80 13.62 -0.44
CA VAL A 68 2.87 13.82 1.02
C VAL A 68 4.01 14.78 1.38
N VAL A 69 5.19 14.61 0.77
CA VAL A 69 6.34 15.50 0.99
C VAL A 69 6.03 16.93 0.55
N GLU A 70 5.35 17.12 -0.59
CA GLU A 70 4.91 18.44 -1.04
C GLU A 70 3.97 19.10 -0.02
N VAL A 71 2.97 18.35 0.47
CA VAL A 71 2.02 18.84 1.47
C VAL A 71 2.73 19.22 2.78
N GLN A 72 3.69 18.42 3.24
CA GLN A 72 4.51 18.72 4.42
C GLN A 72 5.33 20.01 4.22
N GLY A 73 5.96 20.17 3.05
CA GLY A 73 6.71 21.38 2.70
C GLY A 73 5.83 22.64 2.73
N GLN A 74 4.63 22.55 2.15
CA GLN A 74 3.65 23.64 2.18
C GLN A 74 3.19 23.97 3.61
N THR A 75 2.86 22.96 4.42
CA THR A 75 2.46 23.14 5.82
C THR A 75 3.56 23.80 6.64
N HIS A 76 4.81 23.32 6.52
CA HIS A 76 5.95 23.93 7.20
C HIS A 76 6.17 25.39 6.77
N THR A 77 6.00 25.69 5.48
CA THR A 77 6.13 27.06 4.97
C THR A 77 5.08 27.98 5.63
N VAL A 78 3.82 27.56 5.64
CA VAL A 78 2.74 28.34 6.28
C VAL A 78 3.00 28.54 7.78
N ILE A 79 3.42 27.49 8.50
CA ILE A 79 3.71 27.58 9.93
C ILE A 79 4.86 28.55 10.22
N LYS A 80 5.92 28.53 9.41
CA LYS A 80 7.07 29.44 9.56
C LYS A 80 6.70 30.92 9.40
N GLU A 81 5.69 31.20 8.58
CA GLU A 81 5.20 32.56 8.33
C GLU A 81 4.28 33.08 9.45
N ILE A 82 3.85 32.25 10.41
CA ILE A 82 2.94 32.67 11.48
C ILE A 82 3.44 33.91 12.23
N PRO A 83 4.70 34.03 12.67
CA PRO A 83 5.16 35.23 13.39
C PRO A 83 5.17 36.51 12.54
N VAL A 84 5.17 36.37 11.21
CA VAL A 84 5.11 37.49 10.25
C VAL A 84 3.68 38.01 10.13
N TYR A 85 2.70 37.12 10.02
CA TYR A 85 1.28 37.47 9.82
C TYR A 85 0.49 37.60 11.13
N VAL A 86 0.89 36.90 12.19
CA VAL A 86 0.41 37.03 13.56
C VAL A 86 1.52 37.70 14.36
N THR A 87 1.59 39.02 14.27
CA THR A 87 2.61 39.80 14.97
C THR A 87 2.46 39.68 16.48
N ARG A 88 3.55 39.90 17.24
CA ARG A 88 3.51 39.89 18.71
C ARG A 88 2.43 40.83 19.29
N GLU A 89 2.19 41.97 18.64
CA GLU A 89 1.18 42.92 19.08
C GLU A 89 -0.24 42.39 18.85
N ALA A 90 -0.50 41.79 17.68
CA ALA A 90 -1.79 41.15 17.41
C ALA A 90 -2.03 39.96 18.36
N ASP A 91 -1.00 39.15 18.59
CA ASP A 91 -1.04 38.00 19.48
C ASP A 91 -1.34 38.41 20.94
N ALA A 92 -0.72 39.49 21.41
CA ALA A 92 -0.94 40.00 22.77
C ALA A 92 -2.31 40.68 22.98
N ARG A 93 -2.92 41.23 21.92
CA ARG A 93 -4.24 41.86 21.99
C ARG A 93 -5.40 40.85 21.95
N CYS A 94 -5.14 39.62 21.55
CA CYS A 94 -6.15 38.57 21.42
C CYS A 94 -5.94 37.48 22.47
N VAL A 95 -6.78 37.50 23.51
CA VAL A 95 -6.80 36.43 24.52
C VAL A 95 -7.54 35.21 23.97
N VAL A 96 -6.93 34.03 24.08
CA VAL A 96 -7.60 32.75 23.84
C VAL A 96 -8.21 32.28 25.16
N PRO A 97 -9.54 32.16 25.26
CA PRO A 97 -10.20 31.74 26.51
C PRO A 97 -9.97 30.25 26.81
N ARG A 98 -9.92 29.87 28.10
CA ARG A 98 -9.84 28.46 28.52
C ARG A 98 -10.99 27.62 28.00
N GLY A 99 -12.20 28.19 27.96
CA GLY A 99 -13.38 27.51 27.42
C GLY A 99 -13.21 27.05 25.97
N PHE A 100 -12.56 27.89 25.14
CA PHE A 100 -12.21 27.51 23.77
C PHE A 100 -11.24 26.33 23.75
N VAL A 101 -10.18 26.37 24.56
CA VAL A 101 -9.16 25.30 24.61
C VAL A 101 -9.79 23.98 25.03
N TRP A 102 -10.64 23.96 26.07
CA TRP A 102 -11.31 22.73 26.50
C TRP A 102 -12.18 22.12 25.41
N LEU A 103 -12.99 22.95 24.71
CA LEU A 103 -13.82 22.47 23.61
C LEU A 103 -12.97 21.95 22.44
N HIS A 104 -11.90 22.66 22.11
CA HIS A 104 -11.01 22.29 21.03
C HIS A 104 -10.28 20.97 21.33
N ASP A 105 -9.73 20.81 22.54
CA ASP A 105 -9.02 19.60 22.94
C ASP A 105 -9.96 18.40 23.07
N ALA A 106 -11.17 18.60 23.59
CA ALA A 106 -12.18 17.56 23.64
C ALA A 106 -12.64 17.13 22.23
N ALA A 107 -12.80 18.07 21.31
CA ALA A 107 -13.12 17.77 19.91
C ALA A 107 -11.98 17.00 19.21
N ALA A 108 -10.73 17.26 19.60
CA ALA A 108 -9.57 16.51 19.15
C ALA A 108 -9.38 15.15 19.87
N GLY A 109 -10.24 14.83 20.85
CA GLY A 109 -10.13 13.59 21.64
C GLY A 109 -8.95 13.57 22.61
N LEU A 110 -8.34 14.72 22.91
CA LEU A 110 -7.19 14.84 23.81
C LEU A 110 -7.60 14.87 25.29
N SER A 111 -8.85 15.26 25.57
CA SER A 111 -9.40 15.34 26.92
C SER A 111 -10.92 15.16 26.92
N ALA A 112 -11.50 14.91 28.09
CA ALA A 112 -12.95 15.05 28.28
C ALA A 112 -13.27 16.53 28.58
N LEU A 113 -14.51 16.94 28.28
CA LEU A 113 -14.98 18.24 28.75
C LEU A 113 -15.03 18.26 30.29
N PRO A 114 -14.67 19.39 30.92
CA PRO A 114 -14.81 19.53 32.36
C PRO A 114 -16.28 19.46 32.78
N GLU A 115 -16.54 18.96 33.99
CA GLU A 115 -17.90 18.81 34.54
C GLU A 115 -18.64 20.15 34.70
N SER A 116 -17.90 21.25 34.81
CA SER A 116 -18.43 22.62 34.86
C SER A 116 -17.55 23.56 34.04
N ALA A 117 -18.18 24.54 33.40
CA ALA A 117 -17.49 25.56 32.61
C ALA A 117 -16.65 26.53 33.46
N GLY A 118 -16.82 26.54 34.79
CA GLY A 118 -16.05 27.42 35.68
C GLY A 118 -15.99 28.87 35.16
N ASP A 119 -14.79 29.44 35.14
CA ASP A 119 -14.51 30.71 34.45
C ASP A 119 -13.92 30.43 33.06
N ALA A 120 -14.81 30.24 32.09
CA ALA A 120 -14.48 29.91 30.70
C ALA A 120 -13.83 31.08 29.94
N ASP A 121 -14.09 32.32 30.35
CA ASP A 121 -13.59 33.55 29.73
C ASP A 121 -12.15 33.88 30.18
N ALA A 122 -11.69 33.29 31.29
CA ALA A 122 -10.32 33.44 31.74
C ALA A 122 -9.31 33.03 30.64
N PRO A 123 -8.15 33.72 30.55
CA PRO A 123 -7.09 33.37 29.61
C PRO A 123 -6.59 31.94 29.81
N ALA A 124 -6.40 31.22 28.70
CA ALA A 124 -5.64 29.98 28.71
C ALA A 124 -4.14 30.28 28.83
N GLU A 125 -3.54 29.86 29.94
CA GLU A 125 -2.11 30.10 30.19
C GLU A 125 -1.25 29.49 29.08
N GLY A 126 -0.37 30.31 28.51
CA GLY A 126 0.57 29.89 27.47
C GLY A 126 -0.05 29.65 26.08
N VAL A 127 -1.34 29.91 25.87
CA VAL A 127 -2.00 29.76 24.56
C VAL A 127 -2.28 31.13 23.94
N GLY A 128 -1.39 31.55 23.05
CA GLY A 128 -1.60 32.71 22.18
C GLY A 128 -2.34 32.36 20.90
N LEU A 129 -2.81 33.38 20.17
CA LEU A 129 -3.42 33.24 18.85
C LEU A 129 -2.43 32.62 17.84
N SER A 130 -1.14 32.95 17.94
CA SER A 130 -0.05 32.37 17.17
C SER A 130 0.08 30.85 17.40
N ARG A 131 -0.06 30.41 18.65
CA ARG A 131 -0.05 28.98 19.01
C ARG A 131 -1.27 28.25 18.46
N VAL A 132 -2.45 28.87 18.52
CA VAL A 132 -3.66 28.31 17.89
C VAL A 132 -3.47 28.16 16.39
N ALA A 133 -2.94 29.19 15.71
CA ALA A 133 -2.67 29.14 14.27
C ALA A 133 -1.68 28.03 13.91
N GLU A 134 -0.65 27.81 14.73
CA GLU A 134 0.34 26.75 14.53
C GLU A 134 -0.30 25.36 14.65
N VAL A 135 -1.06 25.12 15.72
CA VAL A 135 -1.72 23.83 15.96
C VAL A 135 -2.76 23.54 14.88
N VAL A 136 -3.62 24.51 14.56
CA VAL A 136 -4.66 24.34 13.52
C VAL A 136 -4.03 24.16 12.14
N GLY A 137 -3.00 24.94 11.81
CA GLY A 137 -2.24 24.80 10.56
C GLY A 137 -1.59 23.42 10.44
N GLY A 138 -0.99 22.91 11.52
CA GLY A 138 -0.46 21.55 11.60
C GLY A 138 -1.54 20.49 11.39
N ASN A 139 -2.68 20.62 12.05
CA ASN A 139 -3.82 19.71 11.88
C ASN A 139 -4.30 19.67 10.42
N TYR A 140 -4.42 20.82 9.76
CA TYR A 140 -4.77 20.87 8.34
C TYR A 140 -3.69 20.24 7.46
N GLY A 141 -2.42 20.39 7.81
CA GLY A 141 -1.33 19.66 7.16
C GLY A 141 -1.53 18.14 7.22
N THR A 142 -1.66 17.60 8.43
CA THR A 142 -1.90 16.17 8.67
C THR A 142 -3.14 15.64 7.94
N CYS A 143 -4.23 16.41 7.92
CA CYS A 143 -5.44 16.05 7.18
C CYS A 143 -5.19 15.95 5.67
N ARG A 144 -4.44 16.90 5.08
CA ARG A 144 -4.08 16.85 3.65
C ARG A 144 -3.14 15.68 3.35
N GLU A 145 -2.18 15.39 4.24
CA GLU A 145 -1.28 14.23 4.10
C GLU A 145 -2.05 12.91 4.11
N THR A 146 -2.96 12.74 5.08
CA THR A 146 -3.85 11.57 5.15
C THR A 146 -4.70 11.43 3.89
N ALA A 147 -5.18 12.55 3.33
CA ALA A 147 -5.94 12.52 2.09
C ALA A 147 -5.09 12.05 0.89
N GLU A 148 -3.82 12.43 0.80
CA GLU A 148 -2.91 11.92 -0.23
C GLU A 148 -2.59 10.43 -0.04
N GLN A 149 -2.40 9.97 1.19
CA GLN A 149 -2.23 8.55 1.49
C GLN A 149 -3.46 7.73 1.07
N LEU A 150 -4.67 8.22 1.37
CA LEU A 150 -5.92 7.55 0.96
C LEU A 150 -6.08 7.52 -0.55
N ARG A 151 -5.74 8.62 -1.25
CA ARG A 151 -5.74 8.66 -2.73
C ARG A 151 -4.75 7.64 -3.30
N GLY A 152 -3.54 7.58 -2.75
CA GLY A 152 -2.53 6.59 -3.12
C GLY A 152 -3.04 5.16 -2.91
N LEU A 153 -3.64 4.85 -1.76
CA LEU A 153 -4.24 3.55 -1.50
C LEU A 153 -5.35 3.20 -2.50
N GLN A 154 -6.25 4.14 -2.79
CA GLN A 154 -7.33 3.91 -3.76
C GLN A 154 -6.79 3.70 -5.18
N GLU A 155 -5.75 4.43 -5.58
CA GLU A 155 -5.06 4.23 -6.87
C GLU A 155 -4.40 2.86 -6.92
N TRP A 156 -3.72 2.46 -5.84
CA TRP A 156 -3.11 1.15 -5.73
C TRP A 156 -4.15 0.04 -5.85
N VAL A 157 -5.24 0.06 -5.07
CA VAL A 157 -6.30 -0.96 -5.15
C VAL A 157 -6.88 -1.10 -6.56
N ARG A 158 -7.09 0.02 -7.27
CA ARG A 158 -7.58 -0.01 -8.67
C ARG A 158 -6.56 -0.59 -9.63
N SER A 159 -5.26 -0.45 -9.36
CA SER A 159 -4.20 -1.03 -10.18
C SER A 159 -4.01 -2.53 -10.01
N GLN A 160 -4.61 -3.13 -8.98
CA GLN A 160 -4.56 -4.57 -8.71
C GLN A 160 -5.78 -5.33 -9.27
N GLN A 161 -6.71 -4.64 -9.94
CA GLN A 161 -7.90 -5.22 -10.59
C GLN A 161 -7.64 -5.43 -12.08
#